data_AF-A0A481P547-F1
#
_entry.id   AF-A0A481P547-F1
#
_cell.length_a   1.000
_cell.length_b   1.000
_cell.length_c   1.000
_cell.angle_alpha   90.00
_cell.angle_beta   90.00
_cell.angle_gamma   90.00
#
_symmetry.space_group_name_H-M   'P 1'
#
loop_
_entity.id
_entity.type
_entity.pdbx_description
1 polymer ?
#
loop_
_entity_poly.entity_id
_entity_poly.type
_entity_poly.pdbx_seq_one_letter_code
_entity_poly.pdbx_strand_id
1 'polypeptide(L)'
;MIFLTLEHILTHISFSIVSIVITIHLITLLVDEIVKLYDSSEKGMIATFFCITGLLITRWIYSGHFPLSNLYESLIFLSWSFSIIHMVPYFKKKKLFKRNNRAKYYFYTRLYYFGSFN
;
A
#
# COMPACT_ATOMS: atom_id res chain seq x y z
N MET A 1 -32.49 -23.86 -30.76
CA MET A 1 -31.46 -24.46 -29.89
C MET A 1 -30.11 -23.76 -30.02
N ILE A 2 -29.58 -23.58 -31.24
CA ILE A 2 -28.26 -22.94 -31.50
C ILE A 2 -28.14 -21.48 -30.99
N PHE A 3 -29.23 -20.71 -31.07
CA PHE A 3 -29.23 -19.29 -30.68
C PHE A 3 -29.02 -19.12 -29.17
N LEU A 4 -29.69 -19.95 -28.37
CA LEU A 4 -29.64 -19.94 -26.90
C LEU A 4 -28.24 -20.35 -26.38
N THR A 5 -27.61 -21.34 -27.03
CA THR A 5 -26.24 -21.74 -26.68
C THR A 5 -25.21 -20.65 -27.04
N LEU A 6 -25.45 -19.92 -28.13
CA LEU A 6 -24.57 -18.81 -28.53
C LEU A 6 -24.68 -17.64 -27.55
N GLU A 7 -25.89 -17.28 -27.13
CA GLU A 7 -26.13 -16.24 -26.12
C GLU A 7 -25.47 -16.56 -24.78
N HIS A 8 -25.55 -17.82 -24.33
CA HIS A 8 -24.91 -18.26 -23.10
C HIS A 8 -23.37 -18.17 -23.16
N ILE A 9 -22.75 -18.56 -24.27
CA ILE A 9 -21.30 -18.45 -24.45
C ILE A 9 -20.87 -16.97 -24.49
N LEU A 10 -21.63 -16.13 -25.20
CA LEU A 10 -21.32 -14.70 -25.33
C LEU A 10 -21.42 -13.97 -23.98
N THR A 11 -22.41 -14.31 -23.15
CA THR A 11 -22.59 -13.74 -21.81
C THR A 11 -21.49 -14.15 -20.83
N HIS A 12 -21.01 -15.40 -20.89
CA HIS A 12 -19.87 -15.83 -20.07
C HIS A 12 -18.56 -15.13 -20.46
N ILE A 13 -18.32 -14.96 -21.76
CA ILE A 13 -17.14 -14.23 -22.25
C ILE A 13 -17.22 -12.76 -21.88
N SER A 14 -18.37 -12.11 -22.07
CA SER A 14 -18.54 -10.69 -21.73
C SER A 14 -18.39 -10.46 -20.22
N PHE A 15 -18.98 -11.31 -19.38
CA PHE A 15 -18.82 -11.24 -17.93
C PHE A 15 -17.36 -11.40 -17.51
N SER A 16 -16.64 -12.35 -18.12
CA SER A 16 -15.21 -12.57 -17.84
C SER A 16 -14.37 -11.33 -18.18
N ILE A 17 -14.59 -10.73 -19.36
CA ILE A 17 -13.89 -9.51 -19.78
C ILE A 17 -14.19 -8.35 -18.83
N VAL A 18 -15.47 -8.13 -18.49
CA VAL A 18 -15.86 -7.06 -17.56
C VAL A 18 -15.27 -7.28 -16.17
N SER A 19 -15.24 -8.52 -15.68
CA SER A 19 -14.60 -8.87 -14.41
C SER A 19 -13.10 -8.61 -14.43
N ILE A 20 -12.40 -8.87 -15.54
CA ILE A 20 -10.97 -8.57 -15.64
C ILE A 20 -10.75 -7.05 -15.67
N VAL A 21 -11.53 -6.31 -16.46
CA VAL A 21 -11.41 -4.85 -16.56
C VAL A 21 -11.69 -4.16 -15.22
N ILE A 22 -12.71 -4.60 -14.47
CA ILE A 22 -13.03 -4.03 -13.15
C ILE A 22 -11.90 -4.31 -12.17
N THR A 23 -11.26 -5.48 -12.20
CA THR A 23 -10.11 -5.78 -11.32
C THR A 23 -8.89 -4.92 -11.65
N ILE A 24 -8.60 -4.69 -12.94
CA ILE A 24 -7.49 -3.82 -13.35
C ILE A 24 -7.76 -2.36 -12.95
N HIS A 25 -8.97 -1.86 -13.17
CA HIS A 25 -9.34 -0.50 -12.74
C HIS A 25 -9.29 -0.36 -11.22
N LEU A 26 -9.73 -1.37 -10.48
CA LEU A 26 -9.69 -1.36 -9.02
C LEU A 26 -8.24 -1.36 -8.51
N ILE A 27 -7.35 -2.16 -9.09
CA ILE A 27 -5.91 -2.11 -8.77
C ILE A 27 -5.32 -0.73 -9.10
N THR A 28 -5.68 -0.16 -10.26
CA THR A 28 -5.15 1.14 -10.71
C THR A 28 -5.63 2.29 -9.82
N LEU A 29 -6.91 2.33 -9.48
CA LEU A 29 -7.50 3.32 -8.58
C LEU A 29 -6.88 3.22 -7.18
N LEU A 30 -6.70 2.00 -6.68
CA LEU A 30 -6.00 1.79 -5.40
C LEU A 30 -4.56 2.31 -5.44
N VAL A 31 -3.81 2.07 -6.52
CA VAL A 31 -2.43 2.56 -6.67
C VAL A 31 -2.38 4.09 -6.72
N ASP A 32 -3.28 4.73 -7.48
CA ASP A 32 -3.29 6.19 -7.64
C ASP A 32 -3.74 6.92 -6.36
N GLU A 33 -4.73 6.38 -5.65
CA GLU A 33 -5.18 6.91 -4.36
C GLU A 33 -4.07 6.81 -3.29
N ILE A 34 -3.29 5.72 -3.31
CA ILE A 34 -2.10 5.54 -2.44
C ILE A 34 -1.04 6.61 -2.74
N VAL A 35 -0.78 6.91 -4.02
CA VAL A 35 0.21 7.93 -4.43
C VAL A 35 -0.27 9.34 -4.11
N LYS A 36 -1.56 9.64 -4.29
CA LYS A 36 -2.14 10.96 -4.05
C LYS A 36 -2.20 11.35 -2.57
N LEU A 37 -2.41 10.39 -1.67
CA LEU A 37 -2.40 10.62 -0.22
C LEU A 37 -0.97 10.79 0.37
N TYR A 38 0.06 10.49 -0.42
CA TYR A 38 1.47 10.52 -0.02
C TYR A 38 1.99 11.93 0.31
N ASP A 39 1.50 12.97 -0.38
CA ASP A 39 2.01 14.34 -0.20
C ASP A 39 1.47 15.07 1.04
N SER A 40 0.39 14.56 1.67
CA SER A 40 -0.30 15.30 2.74
C SER A 40 -0.40 14.57 4.09
N SER A 41 -0.31 13.23 4.15
CA SER A 41 -0.73 12.47 5.35
C SER A 41 0.29 11.43 5.86
N GLU A 42 1.54 11.86 6.08
CA GLU A 42 2.60 11.02 6.67
C GLU A 42 2.19 10.37 8.01
N LYS A 43 1.44 11.10 8.85
CA LYS A 43 1.02 10.64 10.17
C LYS A 43 -0.26 9.79 10.13
N GLY A 44 -1.20 10.11 9.23
CA GLY A 44 -2.46 9.39 9.11
C GLY A 44 -2.25 7.95 8.66
N MET A 45 -1.29 7.74 7.77
CA MET A 45 -0.97 6.43 7.21
C MET A 45 -0.42 5.42 8.23
N ILE A 46 0.33 5.89 9.24
CA ILE A 46 0.84 5.04 10.32
C ILE A 46 -0.30 4.65 11.28
N ALA A 47 -1.21 5.60 11.55
CA ALA A 47 -2.38 5.35 12.40
C ALA A 47 -3.35 4.34 11.75
N THR A 48 -3.59 4.44 10.44
CA THR A 48 -4.45 3.48 9.72
C THR A 48 -3.83 2.09 9.68
N PHE A 49 -2.51 1.98 9.45
CA PHE A 49 -1.81 0.69 9.51
C PHE A 49 -1.94 0.00 10.88
N PHE A 50 -1.79 0.76 11.96
CA PHE A 50 -1.94 0.24 13.32
C PHE A 50 -3.38 -0.19 13.60
N CYS A 51 -4.37 0.60 13.16
CA CYS A 51 -5.79 0.28 13.28
C CYS A 51 -6.15 -1.02 12.53
N ILE A 52 -5.71 -1.17 11.28
CA ILE A 52 -5.95 -2.38 10.46
C ILE A 52 -5.28 -3.60 11.09
N THR A 53 -4.04 -3.45 11.57
CA THR A 53 -3.32 -4.53 12.26
C THR A 53 -4.05 -4.97 13.53
N GLY A 54 -4.54 -4.03 14.34
CA GLY A 54 -5.36 -4.32 15.53
C GLY A 54 -6.68 -5.02 15.19
N LEU A 55 -7.33 -4.61 14.10
CA LEU A 55 -8.54 -5.26 13.57
C LEU A 55 -8.26 -6.70 13.13
N LEU A 56 -7.12 -6.97 12.48
CA LEU A 56 -6.71 -8.31 12.06
C LEU A 56 -6.43 -9.22 13.25
N ILE A 57 -5.72 -8.71 14.26
CA ILE A 57 -5.36 -9.47 15.46
C ILE A 57 -6.58 -9.78 16.31
N THR A 58 -7.46 -8.80 16.55
CA THR A 58 -8.69 -9.03 17.32
C THR A 58 -9.61 -10.03 16.62
N ARG A 59 -9.70 -9.96 15.28
CA ARG A 59 -10.45 -10.95 14.50
C ARG A 59 -9.83 -12.33 14.55
N TRP A 60 -8.50 -12.45 14.42
CA TRP A 60 -7.81 -13.73 14.50
C TRP A 60 -8.05 -14.42 15.85
N ILE A 61 -7.98 -13.66 16.95
CA ILE A 61 -8.24 -14.18 18.31
C ILE A 61 -9.72 -14.58 18.47
N TYR A 62 -10.66 -13.77 17.96
CA TYR A 62 -12.08 -14.02 18.13
C TYR A 62 -12.61 -15.18 17.28
N SER A 63 -12.20 -15.25 16.01
CA SER A 63 -12.65 -16.28 15.08
C SER A 63 -11.92 -17.62 15.26
N GLY A 64 -10.76 -17.64 15.92
CA GLY A 64 -9.95 -18.85 16.12
C GLY A 64 -9.39 -19.47 14.82
N HIS A 65 -9.64 -18.84 13.67
CA HIS A 65 -9.18 -19.26 12.35
C HIS A 65 -8.37 -18.15 11.68
N PHE A 66 -7.58 -18.54 10.67
CA PHE A 66 -6.79 -17.58 9.91
C PHE A 66 -7.72 -16.58 9.18
N PRO A 67 -7.39 -15.27 9.14
CA PRO A 67 -8.22 -14.24 8.49
C PRO A 67 -8.13 -14.29 6.94
N LEU A 68 -8.37 -15.47 6.36
CA LEU A 68 -8.51 -15.73 4.93
C LEU A 68 -9.76 -16.54 4.59
N SER A 69 -10.50 -17.02 5.61
CA SER A 69 -11.58 -17.99 5.42
C SER A 69 -12.79 -17.41 4.68
N ASN A 70 -12.99 -16.10 4.73
CA ASN A 70 -14.06 -15.40 4.03
C ASN A 70 -13.50 -14.35 3.06
N LEU A 71 -14.21 -14.07 1.95
CA LEU A 71 -13.88 -13.02 0.98
C LEU A 71 -13.69 -11.65 1.64
N TYR A 72 -14.50 -11.33 2.65
CA TYR A 72 -14.34 -10.08 3.39
C TYR A 72 -13.03 -10.04 4.20
N GLU A 73 -12.65 -11.16 4.81
CA GLU A 73 -11.41 -11.25 5.60
C GLU A 73 -10.17 -11.23 4.71
N SER A 74 -10.23 -11.91 3.57
CA SER A 74 -9.15 -11.89 2.59
C SER A 74 -8.92 -10.50 2.00
N LEU A 75 -9.97 -9.70 1.78
CA LEU A 75 -9.85 -8.30 1.39
C LEU A 75 -9.16 -7.44 2.47
N ILE A 76 -9.45 -7.67 3.75
CA ILE A 76 -8.78 -6.95 4.84
C ILE A 76 -7.30 -7.35 4.93
N PHE A 77 -6.99 -8.65 4.80
CA PHE A 77 -5.61 -9.14 4.76
C PHE A 77 -4.83 -8.55 3.56
N LEU A 78 -5.49 -8.47 2.40
CA LEU A 78 -4.92 -7.87 1.20
C LEU A 78 -4.62 -6.37 1.42
N SER A 79 -5.56 -5.62 2.00
CA SER A 79 -5.37 -4.20 2.35
C SER A 79 -4.21 -4.00 3.35
N TRP A 80 -4.07 -4.89 4.34
CA TRP A 80 -2.95 -4.90 5.27
C TRP A 80 -1.61 -5.15 4.56
N SER A 81 -1.56 -6.12 3.63
CA SER A 81 -0.35 -6.42 2.87
C SER A 81 0.11 -5.26 1.97
N PHE A 82 -0.84 -4.59 1.29
CA PHE A 82 -0.55 -3.40 0.50
C PHE A 82 -0.05 -2.23 1.36
N SER A 83 -0.59 -2.07 2.58
CA SER A 83 -0.12 -1.06 3.52
C SER A 83 1.35 -1.27 3.92
N ILE A 84 1.80 -2.52 4.07
CA ILE A 84 3.21 -2.85 4.35
C ILE A 84 4.11 -2.49 3.17
N ILE A 85 3.72 -2.92 1.96
CA ILE A 85 4.49 -2.64 0.73
C ILE A 85 4.68 -1.13 0.55
N HIS A 86 3.69 -0.33 0.93
CA HIS A 86 3.76 1.12 0.88
C HIS A 86 4.65 1.74 1.97
N MET A 87 4.63 1.20 3.19
CA MET A 87 5.39 1.73 4.33
C MET A 87 6.91 1.47 4.21
N VAL A 88 7.31 0.34 3.62
CA VAL A 88 8.72 -0.08 3.47
C VAL A 88 9.60 0.94 2.71
N PRO A 89 9.26 1.41 1.50
CA PRO A 89 10.06 2.39 0.78
C PRO A 89 10.09 3.76 1.47
N TYR A 90 9.01 4.13 2.16
CA TYR A 90 8.93 5.37 2.93
C TYR A 90 9.97 5.42 4.07
N PHE A 91 10.14 4.33 4.83
CA PHE A 91 11.18 4.25 5.86
C PHE A 91 12.60 4.35 5.27
N LYS A 92 12.81 3.78 4.08
CA LYS A 92 14.09 3.85 3.37
C LYS A 92 14.40 5.29 2.94
N LYS A 93 13.43 6.01 2.37
CA LYS A 93 13.57 7.44 2.00
C LYS A 93 13.86 8.34 3.20
N LYS A 94 13.12 8.19 4.31
CA LYS A 94 13.32 9.00 5.53
C LYS A 94 14.72 8.80 6.12
N LYS A 95 15.22 7.56 6.14
CA LYS A 95 16.57 7.24 6.60
C LYS A 95 17.65 7.87 5.72
N LEU A 96 17.45 7.86 4.39
CA LEU A 96 18.35 8.49 3.42
C LEU A 96 18.36 10.02 3.56
N PHE A 97 17.19 10.66 3.68
CA PHE A 97 17.08 12.11 3.89
C PHE A 97 17.78 12.54 5.18
N LYS A 98 17.53 11.84 6.30
CA LYS A 98 18.19 12.11 7.59
C LYS A 98 19.71 11.89 7.52
N ARG A 99 20.18 10.92 6.73
CA ARG A 99 21.62 10.69 6.49
C ARG A 99 22.23 11.83 5.67
N ASN A 100 21.55 12.29 4.62
CA ASN A 100 22.04 13.35 3.75
C ASN A 100 22.13 14.70 4.50
N ASN A 101 21.12 15.04 5.30
CA ASN A 101 21.18 16.24 6.13
C ASN A 101 22.32 16.19 7.14
N ARG A 102 22.53 15.06 7.83
CA ARG A 102 23.68 14.90 8.73
C ARG A 102 25.01 15.07 8.00
N ALA A 103 25.19 14.44 6.83
CA ALA A 103 26.40 14.61 6.03
C ALA A 103 26.64 16.09 5.65
N LYS A 104 25.57 16.82 5.31
CA LYS A 104 25.61 18.26 5.02
C LYS A 104 26.09 19.08 6.22
N TYR A 105 25.54 18.83 7.41
CA TYR A 105 25.98 19.52 8.65
C TYR A 105 27.44 19.23 8.98
N TYR A 106 27.88 17.96 8.90
CA TYR A 106 29.28 17.61 9.09
C TYR A 106 30.21 18.35 8.12
N PHE A 107 29.80 18.47 6.86
CA PHE A 107 30.55 19.21 5.84
C PHE A 107 30.64 20.71 6.16
N TYR A 108 29.53 21.34 6.54
CA TYR A 108 29.54 22.76 6.96
C TYR A 108 30.40 23.00 8.19
N THR A 109 30.30 22.16 9.24
CA THR A 109 31.17 22.29 10.41
C THR A 109 32.63 22.10 10.07
N ARG A 110 32.98 21.15 9.19
CA ARG A 110 34.36 20.91 8.74
C ARG A 110 34.93 22.12 7.99
N LEU A 111 34.13 22.75 7.14
CA LEU A 111 34.52 24.00 6.44
C LEU A 111 34.72 25.17 7.41
N TYR A 112 33.86 25.31 8.42
CA TYR A 112 33.95 26.40 9.40
C TYR A 112 35.24 26.33 10.22
N TYR A 113 35.62 25.12 10.68
CA TYR A 113 36.89 24.93 11.40
C TYR A 113 38.12 25.10 10.49
N PHE A 114 38.03 24.76 9.20
CA PHE A 114 39.15 24.93 8.27
C PHE A 114 39.37 26.40 7.89
N GLY A 115 38.30 27.18 7.74
CA GLY A 115 38.37 28.62 7.46
C GLY A 115 38.79 29.49 8.65
N SER A 116 38.75 28.95 9.88
CA SER A 116 39.19 29.67 11.10
C SER A 116 40.68 29.49 11.41
N PHE A 117 41.41 28.66 10.65
CA PHE A 117 42.83 28.35 10.83
C PHE A 117 43.75 29.03 9.80
N ASN A 118 43.19 29.93 8.98
CA ASN A 118 43.88 30.71 7.95
C ASN A 118 43.58 32.19 8.18
#